data_AF-A0AAQ1GAB9-F1
#
_entry.id   AF-A0AAQ1GAB9-F1
#
_cell.length_a   1.000
_cell.length_b   1.000
_cell.length_c   1.000
_cell.angle_alpha   90.00
_cell.angle_beta   90.00
_cell.angle_gamma   90.00
#
_symmetry.space_group_name_H-M   'P 1'
#
loop_
_entity.id
_entity.type
_entity.pdbx_description
1 polymer ?
#
loop_
_entity_poly.entity_id
_entity_poly.type
_entity_poly.pdbx_seq_one_letter_code
_entity_poly.pdbx_strand_id
1 'polypeptide(L)' 'MSKKTQMTAEAAARIQSREAIKNGGAVEADTFAARAQRAAAKQPQKSKS' A
#
# COMPACT_ATOMS: atom_id res chain seq x y z
N MET A 1 3.81 -24.44 4.38
CA MET A 1 4.29 -23.03 4.34
C MET A 1 3.35 -22.21 3.45
N SER A 2 2.47 -21.39 4.03
CA SER A 2 1.56 -20.56 3.25
C SER A 2 2.35 -19.47 2.52
N LYS A 3 2.35 -19.50 1.19
CA LYS A 3 2.99 -18.50 0.33
C LYS A 3 2.12 -17.23 0.35
N LYS A 4 2.20 -16.45 1.43
CA LYS A 4 1.47 -15.18 1.55
C LYS A 4 2.17 -14.16 0.67
N THR A 5 1.46 -13.63 -0.32
CA THR A 5 1.95 -12.53 -1.14
C THR A 5 2.12 -11.30 -0.26
N GLN A 6 3.37 -10.86 -0.08
CA GLN A 6 3.68 -9.66 0.68
C GLN A 6 3.20 -8.43 -0.09
N MET A 7 2.64 -7.46 0.63
CA MET A 7 2.33 -6.15 0.06
C MET A 7 3.64 -5.43 -0.28
N THR A 8 3.83 -5.08 -1.55
CA THR A 8 5.01 -4.33 -2.00
C THR A 8 4.73 -2.82 -2.02
N ALA A 9 5.78 -2.00 -1.97
CA ALA A 9 5.66 -0.55 -2.07
C ALA A 9 5.01 -0.11 -3.41
N GLU A 10 5.35 -0.78 -4.51
CA GLU A 10 4.75 -0.51 -5.82
C GLU A 10 3.24 -0.82 -5.84
N ALA A 11 2.84 -1.97 -5.29
CA ALA A 11 1.42 -2.32 -5.21
C ALA A 11 0.66 -1.33 -4.32
N ALA A 12 1.23 -0.93 -3.18
CA ALA A 12 0.65 0.08 -2.30
C ALA A 12 0.50 1.44 -2.99
N ALA A 13 1.49 1.89 -3.76
CA ALA A 13 1.41 3.14 -4.53
C ALA A 13 0.28 3.12 -5.57
N ARG A 14 0.10 1.98 -6.27
CA ARG A 14 -1.00 1.81 -7.23
C ARG A 14 -2.37 1.85 -6.55
N ILE A 15 -2.49 1.22 -5.38
CA ILE A 15 -3.73 1.23 -4.58
C ILE A 15 -4.02 2.66 -4.09
N GLN A 16 -3.01 3.35 -3.55
CA GLN A 16 -3.13 4.71 -3.05
C GLN A 16 -3.54 5.69 -4.16
N SER A 17 -2.90 5.61 -5.34
CA SER A 17 -3.20 6.49 -6.46
C SER A 17 -4.65 6.36 -6.93
N ARG A 18 -5.16 5.13 -7.04
CA ARG A 18 -6.57 4.89 -7.43
C ARG A 18 -7.56 5.47 -6.43
N GLU A 19 -7.29 5.28 -5.14
CA GLU A 19 -8.17 5.78 -4.08
C GLU A 19 -8.12 7.31 -3.98
N ALA A 20 -6.93 7.91 -4.12
CA ALA A 20 -6.77 9.35 -4.19
C ALA A 20 -7.55 9.94 -5.38
N ILE A 21 -7.45 9.35 -6.58
CA ILE A 21 -8.22 9.81 -7.75
C ILE A 21 -9.73 9.77 -7.46
N LYS A 22 -10.21 8.72 -6.80
CA LYS A 22 -11.63 8.57 -6.45
C LYS A 22 -12.11 9.61 -5.44
N ASN A 23 -11.25 10.00 -4.50
CA ASN A 23 -11.60 10.89 -3.38
C ASN A 23 -11.08 12.33 -3.57
N GLY A 24 -10.77 12.76 -4.80
CA GLY A 24 -10.33 14.13 -5.08
C GLY A 24 -8.92 14.47 -4.56
N GLY A 25 -8.06 13.47 -4.41
CA GLY A 25 -6.66 13.60 -3.99
C GLY A 25 -6.37 13.08 -2.58
N ALA A 26 -7.39 12.69 -1.81
CA ALA A 26 -7.25 12.23 -0.43
C ALA A 26 -7.34 10.71 -0.28
N VAL A 27 -6.67 10.16 0.74
CA VAL A 27 -6.83 8.76 1.14
C VAL A 27 -7.25 8.72 2.59
N GLU A 28 -8.50 8.34 2.84
CA GLU A 28 -9.06 8.27 4.18
C GLU A 28 -8.43 7.13 4.99
N ALA A 29 -8.24 7.34 6.29
CA ALA A 29 -7.46 6.45 7.16
C ALA A 29 -8.07 5.05 7.35
N ASP A 30 -9.39 4.89 7.16
CA ASP A 30 -10.06 3.58 7.26
C ASP A 30 -10.17 2.84 5.92
N THR A 31 -9.57 3.36 4.87
CA THR A 31 -9.62 2.73 3.55
C THR A 31 -8.66 1.55 3.43
N PHE A 32 -8.94 0.70 2.46
CA PHE A 32 -8.03 -0.37 2.05
C PHE A 32 -6.65 0.19 1.64
N ALA A 33 -6.60 1.38 1.02
CA ALA A 33 -5.35 2.03 0.63
C ALA A 33 -4.47 2.40 1.84
N ALA A 34 -5.05 2.97 2.90
CA ALA A 34 -4.32 3.25 4.13
C ALA A 34 -3.78 1.96 4.78
N ARG A 35 -4.56 0.87 4.76
CA ARG A 35 -4.12 -0.44 5.25
C ARG A 35 -3.01 -1.05 4.38
N ALA A 36 -3.09 -0.89 3.06
CA ALA A 36 -2.07 -1.34 2.12
C ALA A 36 -0.74 -0.60 2.32
N GLN A 37 -0.77 0.71 2.49
CA GLN A 37 0.43 1.49 2.83
C GLN A 37 1.06 1.04 4.15
N ARG A 38 0.25 0.87 5.21
CA ARG A 38 0.75 0.36 6.50
C ARG A 38 1.37 -1.03 6.37
N ALA A 39 0.79 -1.89 5.55
CA ALA A 39 1.33 -3.23 5.29
C ALA A 39 2.67 -3.16 4.52
N ALA A 40 2.79 -2.29 3.51
CA ALA A 40 4.03 -2.06 2.78
C ALA A 40 5.13 -1.48 3.68
N ALA A 41 4.80 -0.51 4.55
CA ALA A 41 5.74 0.08 5.50
C ALA A 41 6.25 -0.92 6.55
N LYS A 42 5.43 -1.90 6.93
CA LYS A 42 5.80 -2.98 7.85
C LYS A 42 6.61 -4.10 7.21
N GLN A 43 6.58 -4.24 5.88
CA GLN A 43 7.51 -5.16 5.23
C GLN A 43 8.92 -4.58 5.37
N PRO A 44 9.94 -5.41 5.65
CA PRO A 44 11.31 -4.94 5.57
C PRO A 44 11.48 -4.36 4.19
N GLN A 45 11.65 -3.03 4.13
CA GLN A 45 11.91 -2.34 2.88
C GLN A 45 13.11 -3.07 2.30
N LYS A 46 12.94 -3.80 1.20
CA LYS A 46 14.08 -4.28 0.44
C LYS A 46 14.67 -3.01 -0.17
N SER A 47 15.44 -2.30 0.65
CA SER A 47 16.29 -1.20 0.27
C SER A 47 17.06 -1.69 -0.93
N LYS A 48 16.71 -1.16 -2.10
CA LYS A 48 17.59 -1.23 -3.26
C LYS A 48 18.87 -0.50 -2.81
N SER A 49 19.87 -1.29 -2.44
CA SER A 49 21.26 -0.84 -2.39
C SER A 49 21.81 -0.75 -3.81
#